data_AF-A0AAV5MY22-F1
#
_entry.id   AF-A0AAV5MY22-F1
#
_cell.length_a   1.000
_cell.length_b   1.000
_cell.length_c   1.000
_cell.angle_alpha   90.00
_cell.angle_beta   90.00
_cell.angle_gamma   90.00
#
_symmetry.space_group_name_H-M   'P 1'
#
loop_
_entity.id
_entity.type
_entity.pdbx_description
1 polymer ?
#
loop_
_entity_poly.entity_id
_entity_poly.type
_entity_poly.pdbx_seq_one_letter_code
_entity_poly.pdbx_strand_id
1 'polypeptide(L)' 'FSNGGFVGETIIHLGGIISEGNYRGFIEVKPAPYNVVLEDDTYKGQIKIGFKFIPHNEVHNGSKNSLDKY' A
#
# COMPACT_ATOMS: atom_id res chain seq x y z
N PHE A 1 2.78 -28.99 -9.90
CA PHE A 1 2.62 -27.77 -9.11
C PHE A 1 2.24 -28.19 -7.70
N SER A 2 2.96 -27.75 -6.66
CA SER A 2 2.68 -28.10 -5.26
C SER A 2 1.36 -27.46 -4.81
N ASN A 3 0.64 -28.12 -3.89
CA ASN A 3 -0.65 -27.68 -3.34
C ASN A 3 -0.52 -26.40 -2.47
N GLY A 4 -0.06 -25.28 -3.04
CA GLY A 4 0.11 -24.02 -2.30
C GLY A 4 1.26 -24.03 -1.29
N GLY A 5 2.30 -24.84 -1.53
CA GLY A 5 3.52 -24.80 -0.70
C GLY A 5 4.24 -23.45 -0.79
N PHE A 6 5.08 -23.14 0.21
CA PHE A 6 5.86 -21.91 0.24
C PHE A 6 6.73 -21.77 -1.02
N VAL A 7 6.71 -20.57 -1.63
CA VAL A 7 7.43 -20.25 -2.87
C VAL A 7 8.45 -19.11 -2.72
N GLY A 8 8.50 -18.49 -1.53
CA GLY A 8 9.35 -17.34 -1.22
C GLY A 8 8.57 -16.16 -0.62
N GLU A 9 9.31 -15.14 -0.17
CA GLU A 9 8.76 -13.95 0.49
C GLU A 9 9.43 -12.65 0.03
N THR A 10 8.81 -11.51 0.36
CA THR A 10 9.37 -10.18 0.15
C THR A 10 8.97 -9.25 1.28
N ILE A 11 9.84 -8.32 1.65
CA ILE A 11 9.61 -7.35 2.73
C ILE A 11 9.37 -5.97 2.12
N ILE A 12 8.26 -5.33 2.53
CA ILE A 12 7.87 -3.99 2.06
C ILE A 12 7.77 -3.07 3.28
N HIS A 13 8.56 -2.00 3.28
CA HIS A 13 8.53 -1.00 4.34
C HIS A 13 7.47 0.08 4.05
N LEU A 14 6.36 0.07 4.80
CA LEU A 14 5.22 0.97 4.58
C LEU A 14 5.34 2.32 5.32
N GLY A 15 6.33 2.51 6.20
CA GLY A 15 6.42 3.68 7.09
C GLY A 15 6.41 5.02 6.36
N GLY A 16 7.14 5.14 5.25
CA GLY A 16 7.16 6.35 4.42
C GLY A 16 5.81 6.62 3.74
N ILE A 17 5.15 5.57 3.24
CA ILE A 17 3.84 5.66 2.57
C ILE A 17 2.77 6.16 3.57
N ILE A 18 2.78 5.62 4.78
CA ILE A 18 1.83 6.00 5.83
C ILE A 18 2.09 7.44 6.29
N SER A 19 3.35 7.81 6.51
CA SER A 19 3.71 9.16 6.98
C SER A 19 3.34 10.22 5.96
N GLU A 20 3.67 9.99 4.68
CA GLU A 20 3.37 10.90 3.59
C GLU A 20 1.86 10.99 3.31
N GLY A 21 1.17 9.85 3.32
CA GLY A 21 -0.27 9.77 3.14
C GLY A 21 -1.05 10.50 4.23
N ASN A 22 -0.61 10.40 5.49
CA ASN A 22 -1.19 11.18 6.59
C ASN A 22 -0.93 12.68 6.45
N TYR A 23 0.28 13.08 6.01
CA TYR A 23 0.63 14.49 5.84
C TYR A 23 -0.13 15.15 4.68
N ARG A 24 -0.24 14.47 3.52
CA ARG A 24 -0.87 15.03 2.31
C ARG A 24 -2.35 14.70 2.16
N GLY A 25 -2.87 13.77 2.97
CA GLY A 25 -4.21 13.18 2.79
C GLY A 25 -4.31 12.17 1.64
N PHE A 26 -3.28 12.04 0.81
CA PHE A 26 -3.28 11.11 -0.32
C PHE A 26 -1.85 10.75 -0.74
N ILE A 27 -1.62 9.48 -1.06
CA ILE A 27 -0.44 9.04 -1.81
C ILE A 27 -0.77 7.81 -2.64
N GLU A 28 -0.21 7.77 -3.86
CA GLU A 28 -0.21 6.61 -4.72
C GLU A 28 1.22 6.35 -5.21
N VAL A 29 1.71 5.14 -4.93
CA VAL A 29 3.00 4.64 -5.39
C VAL A 29 2.73 3.72 -6.58
N LYS A 30 3.28 4.08 -7.74
CA LYS A 30 3.16 3.27 -8.96
C LYS A 30 3.75 1.87 -8.74
N PRO A 31 3.25 0.84 -9.44
CA PRO A 31 3.80 -0.51 -9.34
C PRO A 31 5.30 -0.55 -9.56
N ALA A 32 6.02 -1.09 -8.57
CA ALA A 32 7.47 -1.25 -8.60
C ALA A 32 7.83 -2.73 -8.39
N PRO A 33 8.97 -3.19 -8.92
CA PRO A 33 9.46 -4.55 -8.72
C PRO A 33 9.97 -4.78 -7.29
N TYR A 34 9.58 -5.91 -6.69
CA TYR A 34 10.07 -6.41 -5.42
C TYR A 34 10.62 -7.83 -5.58
N ASN A 35 11.83 -8.05 -5.10
CA ASN A 35 12.47 -9.37 -5.15
C ASN A 35 11.79 -10.31 -4.16
N VAL A 36 11.52 -11.52 -4.63
CA VAL A 36 11.06 -12.64 -3.81
C VAL A 36 12.24 -13.53 -3.53
N VAL A 37 12.49 -13.81 -2.25
CA VAL A 37 13.62 -14.60 -1.76
C VAL A 37 13.16 -15.82 -0.98
N LEU A 38 14.04 -16.81 -0.82
CA LEU A 38 13.85 -17.94 0.10
C LEU A 38 14.29 -17.57 1.52
N GLU A 39 14.17 -18.49 2.47
CA GLU A 39 14.59 -18.29 3.87
C GLU A 39 16.09 -17.97 4.04
N ASP A 40 16.92 -18.35 3.06
CA ASP A 40 18.36 -18.07 3.02
C ASP A 40 18.72 -16.82 2.20
N ASP A 41 17.73 -15.95 1.92
CA ASP A 41 17.83 -14.75 1.08
C ASP A 41 18.16 -15.02 -0.40
N THR A 42 18.17 -16.27 -0.86
CA THR A 42 18.40 -16.57 -2.28
C THR A 42 17.26 -16.04 -3.15
N TYR A 43 17.60 -15.26 -4.17
CA TYR A 43 16.65 -14.73 -5.15
C TYR A 43 15.89 -15.86 -5.86
N LYS A 44 14.55 -15.78 -5.85
CA LYS A 44 13.66 -16.77 -6.47
C LYS A 44 12.79 -16.20 -7.59
N GLY A 45 12.58 -14.88 -7.60
CA GLY A 45 11.77 -14.21 -8.60
C GLY A 45 11.39 -12.80 -8.20
N GLN A 46 10.38 -12.25 -8.87
CA GLN A 46 9.94 -10.88 -8.67
C GLN A 46 8.42 -10.78 -8.73
N ILE A 47 7.84 -9.92 -7.89
CA ILE A 47 6.47 -9.45 -7.99
C ILE A 47 6.45 -7.93 -8.20
N LYS A 48 5.42 -7.40 -8.87
CA LYS A 48 5.23 -5.95 -9.04
C LYS A 48 4.05 -5.50 -8.23
N ILE A 49 4.26 -4.57 -7.29
CA ILE A 49 3.23 -4.09 -6.37
C ILE A 49 3.22 -2.57 -6.38
N GLY A 50 2.03 -1.98 -6.50
CA GLY A 50 1.77 -0.57 -6.26
C GLY A 50 0.99 -0.37 -4.96
N PHE A 51 1.00 0.84 -4.42
CA PHE A 51 0.33 1.16 -3.16
C PHE A 51 -0.56 2.38 -3.32
N LYS A 52 -1.73 2.36 -2.69
CA LYS A 52 -2.59 3.53 -2.56
C LYS A 52 -2.96 3.67 -1.08
N PHE A 53 -2.69 4.83 -0.53
CA PHE A 53 -3.13 5.18 0.82
C PHE A 53 -4.48 5.90 0.75
N ILE A 54 -5.41 5.51 1.61
CA ILE A 54 -6.74 6.11 1.74
C ILE A 54 -6.94 6.43 3.22
N PRO A 55 -6.93 7.70 3.64
CA PRO A 55 -7.19 8.06 5.03
C PRO A 55 -8.65 7.74 5.39
N HIS A 56 -8.88 7.29 6.62
CA HIS A 56 -10.22 6.96 7.11
C HIS A 56 -11.20 8.15 7.05
N ASN A 57 -10.68 9.39 7.07
CA ASN A 57 -11.46 10.62 7.10
C ASN A 57 -12.24 10.91 5.80
N GLU A 58 -11.97 10.19 4.72
CA GLU A 58 -12.65 10.38 3.43
C GLU A 58 -13.92 9.53 3.25
N VAL A 59 -14.28 8.68 4.22
CA VAL A 59 -15.55 7.92 4.18
C VAL A 59 -16.77 8.75 4.64
N HIS A 60 -16.57 10.01 5.06
CA HIS A 60 -17.66 10.92 5.46
C HIS A 60 -17.55 12.31 4.82
N ASN A 61 -17.59 12.40 3.48
CA ASN A 61 -17.95 13.66 2.80
C ASN A 61 -19.06 13.42 1.78
N GLY A 62 -20.17 12.90 2.29
CA GLY A 62 -21.49 12.95 1.68
C GLY A 62 -22.49 13.59 2.64
N SER A 63 -22.16 14.74 3.24
CA SER A 63 -23.08 15.61 4.00
C SER A 63 -22.37 16.84 4.56
N LYS A 64 -21.99 17.79 3.70
CA LYS A 64 -21.96 19.20 4.13
C LYS A 64 -23.15 19.90 3.49
N ASN A 65 -24.28 19.80 4.19
CA ASN A 65 -25.44 20.61 3.91
C ASN A 65 -25.10 22.09 4.11
N SER A 66 -25.53 22.89 3.14
CA SER A 66 -25.80 24.32 3.25
C SER A 66 -26.28 24.72 4.65
N LEU A 67 -25.53 25.58 5.35
CA LEU A 67 -26.01 26.62 6.29
C LEU A 67 -24.81 27.24 7.05
N ASP A 68 -23.97 28.01 6.36
CA ASP A 68 -23.08 29.01 6.99
C ASP A 68 -23.22 30.35 6.25
N LYS A 69 -24.47 30.72 5.96
CA LYS A 69 -24.82 32.01 5.34
C LYS A 69 -25.88 32.73 6.17
N TYR A 70 -25.53 32.98 7.43
CA TYR A 70 -26.09 34.05 8.26
C TYR A 70 -24.95 34.69 9.05
#